data_AF-A0A7W0GNG0-F1
#
_entry.id   AF-A0A7W0GNG0-F1
#
_cell.length_a   1.000
_cell.length_b   1.000
_cell.length_c   1.000
_cell.angle_alpha   90.00
_cell.angle_beta   90.00
_cell.angle_gamma   90.00
#
_symmetry.space_group_name_H-M   'P 1'
#
loop_
_entity.id
_entity.type
_entity.pdbx_description
1 polymer ?
#
loop_
_entity_poly.entity_id
_entity_poly.type
_entity_poly.pdbx_seq_one_letter_code
_entity_poly.pdbx_strand_id
1 'polypeptide(L)'
;MTICPCCGFKVEGTLSQGCASCGACSVGEALPKPEHELPSYGRSLLLAVTGLLMVLVFLTQTIIALVQRAPRVTPTLSLSSVIPWDIWSWVAAGETAAWRLKWIAIPVTIIVLWGSLKIYRSMLKSPARFCGLGYAKTGLMASALVPVLIAVLIGVTVPERLRQRQLGLQAASYALGYRVDRALLEYSARFGTLPADLKDLRRLPDADGSIAAALSNLDASAYKPSADLAALPKQKPHTLRGAVIRNASLDTATDDSPGEGLSFTNYDLPLPGADKLMGTEDDLIVRDGVIIASESVRRPGTTKPYLLPPPSPKARL
;
A
#
# COMPACT_ATOMS: atom_id res chain seq x y z
N MET A 1 11.76 10.83 51.03
CA MET A 1 11.88 9.40 51.43
C MET A 1 13.34 9.08 51.62
N THR A 2 13.68 8.61 52.82
CA THR A 2 15.01 8.10 53.16
C THR A 2 14.92 6.57 53.21
N ILE A 3 15.92 5.88 52.68
CA ILE A 3 15.99 4.42 52.74
C ILE A 3 16.94 4.07 53.88
N CYS A 4 16.50 3.21 54.80
CA CYS A 4 17.37 2.75 55.88
C CYS A 4 18.55 1.96 55.29
N PRO A 5 19.81 2.34 55.55
CA PRO A 5 20.97 1.66 54.97
C PRO A 5 21.16 0.24 55.52
N CYS A 6 20.64 -0.06 56.72
CA CYS A 6 20.77 -1.40 57.32
C CYS A 6 19.81 -2.43 56.72
N CYS A 7 18.53 -2.07 56.52
CA CYS A 7 17.50 -3.04 56.12
C CYS A 7 16.77 -2.71 54.81
N GLY A 8 17.06 -1.56 54.19
CA GLY A 8 16.40 -1.12 52.96
C GLY A 8 14.95 -0.64 53.13
N PHE A 9 14.44 -0.57 54.36
CA PHE A 9 13.07 -0.11 54.62
C PHE A 9 12.92 1.38 54.30
N LYS A 10 11.83 1.75 53.61
CA LYS A 10 11.52 3.15 53.27
C LYS A 10 10.95 3.85 54.50
N VAL A 11 11.59 4.92 54.94
CA VAL A 11 11.15 5.74 56.07
C VAL A 11 10.64 7.09 55.55
N GLU A 12 9.44 7.45 55.98
CA GLU A 12 8.87 8.78 55.76
C GLU A 12 9.33 9.71 56.88
N GLY A 13 10.43 10.42 56.65
CA GLY A 13 10.96 11.39 57.59
C GLY A 13 12.48 11.32 57.74
N THR A 14 12.99 11.94 58.80
CA THR A 14 14.39 11.87 59.21
C THR A 14 14.63 10.59 60.02
N LEU A 15 15.73 9.89 59.75
CA LEU A 15 16.17 8.68 60.49
C LEU A 15 16.60 8.97 61.94
N SER A 16 16.33 10.17 62.45
CA SER A 16 16.66 10.60 63.81
C SER A 16 15.87 9.85 64.88
N GLN A 17 14.65 9.40 64.57
CA GLN A 17 13.83 8.57 65.47
C GLN A 17 14.12 7.07 65.33
N GLY A 18 15.06 6.69 64.47
CA GLY A 18 15.38 5.29 64.18
C GLY A 18 14.48 4.66 63.11
N CYS A 19 14.99 3.62 62.46
CA CYS A 19 14.20 2.82 61.54
C CYS A 19 13.25 1.90 62.32
N ALA A 20 11.94 2.00 62.06
CA ALA A 20 10.93 1.16 62.72
C ALA A 20 11.14 -0.36 62.53
N SER A 21 11.86 -0.77 61.47
CA SER A 21 12.09 -2.19 61.17
C SER A 21 13.33 -2.77 61.85
N CYS A 22 14.43 -2.03 61.92
CA CYS A 22 15.72 -2.57 62.41
C CYS A 22 16.32 -1.77 63.58
N GLY A 23 15.67 -0.71 64.05
CA GLY A 23 16.16 0.14 65.13
C GLY A 23 17.37 1.01 64.78
N ALA A 24 17.87 0.97 63.53
CA ALA A 24 19.03 1.77 63.14
C ALA A 24 18.70 3.27 63.15
N CYS A 25 19.44 4.04 63.96
CA CYS A 25 19.36 5.50 64.04
C CYS A 25 20.51 6.16 63.26
N SER A 26 20.27 7.34 62.71
CA SER A 26 21.37 8.13 62.13
C SER A 26 22.34 8.59 63.22
N VAL A 27 23.59 8.13 63.15
CA VAL A 27 24.66 8.58 64.05
C VAL A 27 25.24 9.88 63.49
N GLY A 28 24.73 11.02 63.96
CA GLY A 28 25.21 12.36 63.61
C GLY A 28 24.33 13.13 62.60
N GLU A 29 24.59 14.42 62.48
CA GLU A 29 24.01 15.27 61.44
C GLU A 29 24.44 14.78 60.05
N ALA A 30 23.56 14.91 59.06
CA ALA A 30 23.91 14.54 57.69
C ALA A 30 25.18 15.29 57.27
N LEU A 31 26.18 14.56 56.76
CA LEU A 31 27.42 15.14 56.26
C LEU A 31 27.11 16.36 55.39
N PRO A 32 27.77 17.52 55.64
CA PRO A 32 27.55 18.70 54.83
C PRO A 32 27.81 18.33 53.38
N LYS A 33 26.92 18.81 52.52
CA LYS A 33 27.00 18.53 51.09
C LYS A 33 28.39 18.97 50.61
N PRO A 34 29.15 18.12 49.89
CA PRO A 34 30.51 18.48 49.51
C PRO A 34 30.49 19.79 48.73
N GLU A 35 31.41 20.69 49.06
CA GLU A 35 31.51 22.01 48.42
C GLU A 35 31.69 21.90 46.90
N HIS A 36 32.24 20.77 46.44
CA HIS A 36 32.45 20.44 45.04
C HIS A 36 31.83 19.07 44.72
N GLU A 37 30.61 19.08 44.17
CA GLU A 37 30.06 17.88 43.52
C GLU A 37 30.76 17.69 42.16
N LEU A 38 31.31 16.51 41.90
CA LEU A 38 31.85 16.17 40.58
C LEU A 38 30.72 16.28 39.54
N PRO A 39 30.95 16.95 38.40
CA PRO A 39 29.92 17.12 37.40
C PRO A 39 29.51 15.77 36.83
N SER A 40 28.20 15.55 36.71
CA SER A 40 27.67 14.24 36.31
C SER A 40 27.56 14.09 34.79
N TYR A 41 28.11 13.00 34.24
CA TYR A 41 28.00 12.61 32.82
C TYR A 41 26.73 11.80 32.50
N GLY A 42 25.99 11.34 33.51
CA GLY A 42 24.89 10.38 33.31
C GLY A 42 23.81 10.87 32.34
N ARG A 43 23.48 12.17 32.38
CA ARG A 43 22.46 12.75 31.48
C ARG A 43 22.94 12.94 30.05
N SER A 44 24.18 13.37 29.85
CA SER A 44 24.77 13.52 28.52
C SER A 44 24.98 12.17 27.85
N LEU A 45 25.44 11.17 28.60
CA LEU A 45 25.57 9.79 28.11
C LEU A 45 24.22 9.18 27.75
N LEU A 46 23.18 9.37 28.58
CA LEU A 46 21.83 8.89 28.28
C LEU A 46 21.32 9.46 26.95
N LEU A 47 21.50 10.77 26.70
CA LEU A 47 21.10 11.41 25.44
C LEU A 47 21.88 10.88 24.23
N ALA A 48 23.19 10.66 24.38
CA ALA A 48 24.03 10.13 23.32
C ALA A 48 23.64 8.69 22.95
N VAL A 49 23.43 7.84 23.96
CA VAL A 49 23.06 6.43 23.78
C VAL A 49 21.66 6.29 23.17
N THR A 50 20.67 7.07 23.64
CA THR A 50 19.32 7.00 23.06
C THR A 50 19.29 7.51 21.62
N GLY A 51 20.00 8.60 21.31
CA GLY A 51 20.16 9.09 19.94
C GLY A 51 20.85 8.07 19.02
N LEU A 52 21.95 7.47 19.48
CA LEU A 52 22.68 6.44 18.73
C LEU A 52 21.81 5.19 18.49
N LEU A 53 21.08 4.74 19.51
CA LEU A 53 20.19 3.59 19.40
C LEU A 53 19.10 3.81 18.33
N MET A 54 18.50 5.00 18.28
CA MET A 54 17.52 5.35 17.25
C MET A 54 18.10 5.26 15.84
N VAL A 55 19.33 5.75 15.65
CA VAL A 55 20.02 5.66 14.36
C VAL A 55 20.33 4.22 14.01
N LEU A 56 20.82 3.40 14.95
CA LEU A 56 21.12 1.99 14.72
C LEU A 56 19.87 1.17 14.37
N VAL A 57 18.74 1.40 15.06
CA VAL A 57 17.48 0.74 14.73
C VAL A 57 17.02 1.11 13.32
N PHE A 58 17.14 2.38 12.93
CA PHE A 58 16.77 2.79 11.57
C PHE A 58 17.70 2.20 10.50
N LEU A 59 19.02 2.20 10.74
CA LEU A 59 20.01 1.63 9.84
C LEU A 59 19.83 0.11 9.67
N THR A 60 19.62 -0.62 10.77
CA THR A 60 19.40 -2.08 10.72
C THR A 60 18.14 -2.42 9.92
N GLN A 61 17.04 -1.68 10.09
CA GLN A 61 15.83 -1.88 9.29
C GLN A 61 16.05 -1.56 7.80
N THR A 62 16.84 -0.53 7.50
CA THR A 62 17.20 -0.17 6.12
C THR A 62 18.05 -1.26 5.47
N ILE A 63 19.03 -1.82 6.19
CA ILE A 63 19.86 -2.93 5.71
C ILE A 63 18.99 -4.18 5.46
N ILE A 64 18.10 -4.53 6.38
CA ILE A 64 17.18 -5.67 6.20
C ILE A 64 16.32 -5.48 4.95
N ALA A 65 15.79 -4.26 4.73
CA ALA A 65 15.00 -3.96 3.55
C ALA A 65 15.82 -4.02 2.25
N LEU A 66 17.09 -3.60 2.30
CA LEU A 66 18.01 -3.70 1.18
C LEU A 66 18.30 -5.16 0.83
N VAL A 67 18.60 -6.01 1.83
CA VAL A 67 18.84 -7.45 1.66
C VAL A 67 17.62 -8.17 1.07
N GLN A 68 16.40 -7.76 1.46
CA GLN A 68 15.17 -8.34 0.91
C GLN A 68 14.90 -7.93 -0.55
N ARG A 69 15.40 -6.78 -0.98
CA ARG A 69 15.27 -6.27 -2.35
C ARG A 69 16.37 -6.75 -3.27
N ALA A 70 17.54 -7.07 -2.73
CA ALA A 70 18.62 -7.66 -3.51
C ALA A 70 18.03 -8.87 -4.26
N PRO A 71 18.15 -8.93 -5.61
CA PRO A 71 17.77 -10.12 -6.33
C PRO A 71 18.42 -11.31 -5.65
N ARG A 72 17.74 -12.46 -5.58
CA ARG A 72 18.32 -13.70 -5.05
C ARG A 72 19.46 -14.14 -5.97
N VAL A 73 20.58 -13.42 -5.91
CA VAL A 73 21.80 -13.69 -6.66
C VAL A 73 22.40 -14.93 -6.03
N THR A 74 22.78 -15.83 -6.92
CA THR A 74 23.47 -17.09 -6.72
C THR A 74 24.47 -17.08 -5.55
N PRO A 75 24.67 -18.22 -4.85
CA PRO A 75 25.39 -18.34 -3.56
C PRO A 75 26.91 -18.05 -3.60
N THR A 76 27.42 -17.46 -4.67
CA THR A 76 28.80 -16.97 -4.74
C THR A 76 28.90 -15.66 -3.94
N LEU A 77 29.20 -15.80 -2.65
CA LEU A 77 29.41 -14.76 -1.63
C LEU A 77 30.51 -13.75 -2.00
N SER A 78 30.24 -12.85 -2.94
CA SER A 78 31.03 -11.62 -3.07
C SER A 78 30.37 -10.52 -2.26
N LEU A 79 30.98 -10.10 -1.15
CA LEU A 79 30.45 -9.01 -0.30
C LEU A 79 30.22 -7.71 -1.09
N SER A 80 30.98 -7.51 -2.17
CA SER A 80 30.86 -6.37 -3.08
C SER A 80 29.62 -6.39 -3.97
N SER A 81 28.98 -7.55 -4.21
CA SER A 81 27.73 -7.63 -4.98
C SER A 81 26.48 -7.42 -4.12
N VAL A 82 26.63 -7.41 -2.79
CA VAL A 82 25.50 -7.24 -1.84
C VAL A 82 25.20 -5.77 -1.59
N ILE A 83 26.18 -4.88 -1.77
CA ILE A 83 26.01 -3.44 -1.57
C ILE A 83 25.84 -2.78 -2.94
N PRO A 84 24.60 -2.59 -3.42
CA PRO A 84 24.38 -1.76 -4.59
C PRO A 84 24.88 -0.34 -4.29
N TRP A 85 25.81 0.14 -5.12
CA TRP A 85 26.30 1.53 -5.09
C TRP A 85 25.26 2.52 -5.62
N ASP A 86 24.12 2.04 -6.10
CA ASP A 86 23.04 2.89 -6.58
C ASP A 86 22.31 3.54 -5.39
N ILE A 87 22.42 4.86 -5.30
CA ILE A 87 21.76 5.69 -4.29
C ILE A 87 20.24 5.43 -4.27
N TRP A 88 19.63 5.15 -5.42
CA TRP A 88 18.19 4.90 -5.51
C TRP A 88 17.77 3.61 -4.80
N SER A 89 18.62 2.58 -4.83
CA SER A 89 18.35 1.33 -4.11
C SER A 89 18.32 1.54 -2.59
N TRP A 90 19.24 2.38 -2.08
CA TRP A 90 19.28 2.78 -0.67
C TRP A 90 18.09 3.64 -0.28
N VAL A 91 17.73 4.63 -1.10
CA VAL A 91 16.54 5.47 -0.87
C VAL A 91 15.28 4.61 -0.84
N ALA A 92 15.13 3.67 -1.78
CA ALA A 92 13.96 2.82 -1.84
C ALA A 92 13.94 1.79 -0.69
N ALA A 93 15.09 1.24 -0.29
CA ALA A 93 15.20 0.41 0.91
C ALA A 93 14.82 1.20 2.18
N GLY A 94 15.33 2.44 2.30
CA GLY A 94 15.01 3.38 3.37
C GLY A 94 13.53 3.73 3.42
N GLU A 95 12.88 3.92 2.27
CA GLU A 95 11.43 4.09 2.17
C GLU A 95 10.70 2.86 2.77
N THR A 96 11.06 1.64 2.34
CA THR A 96 10.40 0.43 2.86
C THR A 96 10.61 0.25 4.37
N ALA A 97 11.79 0.60 4.88
CA ALA A 97 12.06 0.59 6.32
C ALA A 97 11.19 1.63 7.05
N ALA A 98 11.10 2.86 6.54
CA ALA A 98 10.27 3.91 7.11
C ALA A 98 8.79 3.51 7.17
N TRP A 99 8.26 2.91 6.10
CA TRP A 99 6.86 2.45 6.06
C TRP A 99 6.55 1.31 7.03
N ARG A 100 7.50 0.38 7.25
CA ARG A 100 7.35 -0.68 8.25
C ARG A 100 7.41 -0.13 9.67
N LEU A 101 8.32 0.80 9.90
CA LEU A 101 8.60 1.30 11.23
C LEU A 101 7.59 2.35 11.70
N LYS A 102 6.88 3.06 10.80
CA LYS A 102 6.03 4.21 11.15
C LYS A 102 5.09 4.00 12.34
N TRP A 103 4.47 2.83 12.47
CA TRP A 103 3.50 2.55 13.54
C TRP A 103 4.16 2.51 14.93
N ILE A 104 5.44 2.14 15.00
CA ILE A 104 6.21 2.05 16.24
C ILE A 104 7.11 3.28 16.39
N ALA A 105 7.78 3.73 15.31
CA ALA A 105 8.69 4.86 15.33
C ALA A 105 8.03 6.19 15.65
N ILE A 106 6.81 6.46 15.16
CA ILE A 106 6.17 7.76 15.43
C ILE A 106 5.97 8.00 16.93
N PRO A 107 5.30 7.11 17.71
CA PRO A 107 5.15 7.34 19.15
C PRO A 107 6.49 7.32 19.89
N VAL A 108 7.42 6.43 19.52
CA VAL A 108 8.73 6.33 20.16
C VAL A 108 9.57 7.59 19.92
N THR A 109 9.62 8.11 18.70
CA THR A 109 10.38 9.33 18.37
C THR A 109 9.82 10.55 19.11
N ILE A 110 8.49 10.66 19.26
CA ILE A 110 7.87 11.75 20.05
C ILE A 110 8.32 11.68 21.51
N ILE A 111 8.25 10.51 22.14
CA ILE A 111 8.66 10.32 23.54
C ILE A 111 10.15 10.59 23.72
N VAL A 112 10.99 10.04 22.86
CA VAL A 112 12.45 10.21 22.92
C VAL A 112 12.82 11.67 22.69
N LEU A 113 12.26 12.34 21.68
CA LEU A 113 12.58 13.73 21.37
C LEU A 113 12.12 14.66 22.51
N TRP A 114 10.92 14.46 23.05
CA TRP A 114 10.41 15.27 24.17
C TRP A 114 11.23 15.05 25.44
N GLY A 115 11.55 13.79 25.78
CA GLY A 115 12.42 13.43 26.89
C GLY A 115 13.81 14.03 26.73
N SER A 116 14.40 13.92 25.54
CA SER A 116 15.71 14.46 25.23
C SER A 116 15.77 15.98 25.33
N LEU A 117 14.73 16.66 24.84
CA LEU A 117 14.61 18.12 24.94
C LEU A 117 14.48 18.58 26.40
N LYS A 118 13.72 17.85 27.22
CA LYS A 118 13.57 18.15 28.66
C LYS A 118 14.88 17.99 29.42
N ILE A 119 15.63 16.91 29.15
CA ILE A 119 16.95 16.67 29.77
C ILE A 119 17.96 17.74 29.32
N TYR A 120 18.02 18.04 28.02
CA TYR A 120 18.91 19.06 27.47
C TYR A 120 18.63 20.45 28.06
N ARG A 121 17.36 20.87 28.13
CA ARG A 121 16.95 22.12 28.80
C ARG A 121 17.34 22.13 30.29
N SER A 122 17.27 20.98 30.96
CA SER A 122 17.71 20.89 32.36
C SER A 122 19.23 21.04 32.51
N MET A 123 20.03 20.59 31.54
CA MET A 123 21.48 20.78 31.56
C MET A 123 21.85 22.26 31.35
N LEU A 124 21.16 22.95 30.45
CA LEU A 124 21.37 24.39 30.21
C LEU A 124 21.06 25.26 31.44
N LYS A 125 20.08 24.87 32.26
CA LYS A 125 19.73 25.59 33.49
C LYS A 125 20.74 25.43 34.63
N SER A 126 21.63 24.44 34.57
CA SER A 126 22.56 24.14 35.67
C SER A 126 23.91 23.65 35.14
N PRO A 127 24.66 24.50 34.43
CA PRO A 127 25.91 24.10 33.78
C PRO A 127 26.97 23.63 34.78
N ALA A 128 26.97 24.16 36.02
CA ALA A 128 27.91 23.75 37.06
C ALA A 128 27.77 22.28 37.51
N ARG A 129 26.59 21.67 37.34
CA ARG A 129 26.31 20.28 37.79
C ARG A 129 26.49 19.23 36.69
N PHE A 130 26.57 19.66 35.44
CA PHE A 130 26.53 18.76 34.28
C PHE A 130 27.67 19.06 33.32
N CYS A 131 28.43 18.03 32.97
CA CYS A 131 29.47 18.08 31.96
C CYS A 131 29.03 17.36 30.67
N GLY A 132 29.78 17.57 29.58
CA GLY A 132 29.53 16.88 28.31
C GLY A 132 28.37 17.45 27.48
N LEU A 133 28.19 18.78 27.48
CA LEU A 133 27.16 19.45 26.66
C LEU A 133 27.30 19.10 25.16
N GLY A 134 28.52 18.89 24.67
CA GLY A 134 28.79 18.44 23.30
C GLY A 134 28.11 17.11 22.97
N TYR A 135 28.25 16.10 23.84
CA TYR A 135 27.61 14.79 23.67
C TYR A 135 26.09 14.87 23.77
N ALA A 136 25.56 15.72 24.66
CA ALA A 136 24.13 15.96 24.75
C ALA A 136 23.57 16.59 23.46
N LYS A 137 24.32 17.52 22.84
CA LYS A 137 23.94 18.15 21.57
C LYS A 137 23.96 17.13 20.42
N THR A 138 24.99 16.30 20.31
CA THR A 138 25.07 15.29 19.24
C THR A 138 23.98 14.22 19.40
N GLY A 139 23.71 13.76 20.62
CA GLY A 139 22.61 12.84 20.92
C GLY A 139 21.24 13.42 20.56
N LEU A 140 20.99 14.69 20.93
CA LEU A 140 19.75 15.37 20.57
C LEU A 140 19.60 15.51 19.05
N MET A 141 20.66 15.93 18.35
CA MET A 141 20.65 16.05 16.89
C MET A 141 20.42 14.70 16.20
N ALA A 142 21.08 13.63 16.67
CA ALA A 142 20.86 12.27 16.16
C ALA A 142 19.41 11.82 16.38
N SER A 143 18.84 12.09 17.57
CA SER A 143 17.45 11.75 17.88
C SER A 143 16.42 12.54 17.07
N ALA A 144 16.75 13.77 16.64
CA ALA A 144 15.90 14.60 15.79
C ALA A 144 16.06 14.27 14.30
N LEU A 145 17.25 13.84 13.86
CA LEU A 145 17.54 13.53 12.47
C LEU A 145 16.71 12.33 11.96
N VAL A 146 16.57 11.28 12.77
CA VAL A 146 15.82 10.06 12.40
C VAL A 146 14.35 10.35 12.06
N PRO A 147 13.54 11.01 12.92
CA PRO A 147 12.14 11.30 12.57
C PRO A 147 12.02 12.28 11.39
N VAL A 148 12.94 13.23 11.23
CA VAL A 148 12.97 14.12 10.06
C VAL A 148 13.20 13.31 8.79
N LEU A 149 14.17 12.40 8.79
CA LEU A 149 14.45 11.53 7.65
C LEU A 149 13.26 10.63 7.32
N ILE A 150 12.62 10.02 8.33
CA ILE A 150 11.40 9.22 8.17
C ILE A 150 10.27 10.07 7.56
N ALA A 151 10.05 11.29 8.08
CA ALA A 151 9.01 12.18 7.60
C ALA A 151 9.23 12.61 6.14
N VAL A 152 10.48 12.93 5.76
CA VAL A 152 10.85 13.28 4.39
C VAL A 152 10.63 12.10 3.44
N LEU A 153 11.10 10.89 3.81
CA LEU A 153 10.94 9.69 3.00
C LEU A 153 9.47 9.31 2.80
N ILE A 154 8.65 9.42 3.85
CA ILE A 154 7.21 9.19 3.75
C ILE A 154 6.56 10.28 2.91
N GLY A 155 6.83 11.55 3.20
CA GLY A 155 6.21 12.70 2.52
C GLY A 155 6.39 12.68 1.01
N VAL A 156 7.59 12.35 0.52
CA VAL A 156 7.89 12.28 -0.92
C VAL A 156 7.21 11.07 -1.59
N THR A 157 6.96 9.98 -0.87
CA THR A 157 6.49 8.70 -1.45
C THR A 157 4.98 8.48 -1.34
N VAL A 158 4.30 9.24 -0.48
CA VAL A 158 2.83 9.22 -0.34
C VAL A 158 2.08 9.42 -1.66
N PRO A 159 2.35 10.44 -2.50
CA PRO A 159 1.56 10.67 -3.72
C PRO A 159 1.65 9.51 -4.70
N GLU A 160 2.85 8.94 -4.90
CA GLU A 160 3.03 7.81 -5.80
C GLU A 160 2.35 6.54 -5.27
N ARG A 161 2.38 6.30 -3.95
CA ARG A 161 1.65 5.18 -3.35
C ARG A 161 0.14 5.33 -3.44
N LEU A 162 -0.39 6.55 -3.31
CA LEU A 162 -1.80 6.81 -3.55
C LEU A 162 -2.17 6.51 -5.01
N ARG A 163 -1.33 6.93 -5.97
CA ARG A 163 -1.49 6.61 -7.38
C ARG A 163 -1.43 5.11 -7.66
N GLN A 164 -0.46 4.39 -7.09
CA GLN A 164 -0.36 2.93 -7.22
C GLN A 164 -1.55 2.21 -6.60
N ARG A 165 -2.07 2.70 -5.47
CA ARG A 165 -3.28 2.15 -4.85
C ARG A 165 -4.50 2.35 -5.75
N GLN A 166 -4.65 3.52 -6.36
CA GLN A 166 -5.72 3.79 -7.33
C GLN A 166 -5.61 2.86 -8.55
N LEU A 167 -4.41 2.72 -9.12
CA LEU A 167 -4.16 1.79 -10.23
C LEU A 167 -4.46 0.34 -9.84
N GLY A 168 -4.11 -0.08 -8.62
CA GLY A 168 -4.42 -1.42 -8.12
C GLY A 168 -5.93 -1.66 -7.95
N LEU A 169 -6.68 -0.66 -7.48
CA LEU A 169 -8.14 -0.72 -7.39
C LEU A 169 -8.77 -0.80 -8.79
N GLN A 170 -8.32 0.04 -9.72
CA GLN A 170 -8.78 0.00 -11.12
C GLN A 170 -8.50 -1.36 -11.75
N ALA A 171 -7.26 -1.87 -11.63
CA ALA A 171 -6.87 -3.18 -12.16
C ALA A 171 -7.72 -4.31 -11.57
N ALA A 172 -8.13 -4.23 -10.30
CA ALA A 172 -9.03 -5.19 -9.69
C ALA A 172 -10.42 -5.15 -10.33
N SER A 173 -10.97 -3.96 -10.61
CA SER A 173 -12.25 -3.81 -11.31
C SER A 173 -12.18 -4.35 -12.75
N TYR A 174 -11.10 -4.06 -13.49
CA TYR A 174 -10.87 -4.63 -14.83
C TYR A 174 -10.77 -6.16 -14.79
N ALA A 175 -10.04 -6.72 -13.82
CA ALA A 175 -9.92 -8.16 -13.66
C ALA A 175 -11.27 -8.83 -13.38
N LEU A 176 -12.15 -8.16 -12.62
CA LEU A 176 -13.53 -8.64 -12.41
C LEU A 176 -14.32 -8.64 -13.73
N GLY A 177 -14.23 -7.57 -14.52
CA GLY A 177 -14.85 -7.50 -15.84
C GLY A 177 -14.43 -8.63 -16.77
N TYR A 178 -13.12 -8.87 -16.90
CA TYR A 178 -12.58 -9.96 -17.73
C TYR A 178 -12.96 -11.36 -17.23
N ARG A 179 -13.14 -11.55 -15.92
CA ARG A 179 -13.64 -12.83 -15.38
C ARG A 179 -15.08 -13.11 -15.82
N VAL A 180 -15.95 -12.09 -15.79
CA VAL A 180 -17.34 -12.24 -16.21
C VAL A 180 -17.44 -12.41 -17.72
N ASP A 181 -16.69 -11.62 -18.48
CA ASP A 181 -16.59 -11.75 -19.94
C ASP A 181 -16.16 -13.17 -20.35
N ARG A 182 -15.10 -13.70 -19.74
CA ARG A 182 -14.69 -15.10 -19.94
C ARG A 182 -15.83 -16.08 -19.65
N ALA A 183 -16.57 -15.89 -18.56
CA ALA A 183 -17.69 -16.75 -18.21
C ALA A 183 -18.84 -16.66 -19.22
N LEU A 184 -19.13 -15.46 -19.75
CA LEU A 184 -20.12 -15.26 -20.81
C LEU A 184 -19.72 -15.96 -22.11
N LEU A 185 -18.44 -15.88 -22.50
CA LEU A 185 -17.90 -16.58 -23.67
C LEU A 185 -17.93 -18.10 -23.49
N GLU A 186 -17.62 -18.60 -22.30
CA GLU A 186 -17.69 -20.03 -22.01
C GLU A 186 -19.14 -20.54 -22.02
N TYR A 187 -20.07 -19.73 -21.50
CA TYR A 187 -21.50 -20.01 -21.59
C TYR A 187 -21.98 -20.05 -23.05
N SER A 188 -21.64 -19.03 -23.85
CA SER A 188 -22.07 -18.97 -25.24
C SER A 188 -21.47 -20.09 -26.09
N ALA A 189 -20.21 -20.46 -25.86
CA ALA A 189 -19.58 -21.60 -26.52
C ALA A 189 -20.28 -22.92 -26.21
N ARG A 190 -20.86 -23.06 -25.00
CA ARG A 190 -21.51 -24.30 -24.55
C ARG A 190 -22.98 -24.39 -24.93
N PHE A 191 -23.71 -23.28 -24.92
CA PHE A 191 -25.16 -23.23 -25.14
C PHE A 191 -25.56 -22.60 -26.48
N GLY A 192 -24.62 -22.04 -27.23
CA GLY A 192 -24.85 -21.39 -28.53
C GLY A 192 -25.48 -20.00 -28.42
N THR A 193 -25.79 -19.52 -27.21
CA THR A 193 -26.45 -18.22 -26.97
C THR A 193 -25.88 -17.54 -25.74
N LEU A 194 -25.96 -16.21 -25.67
CA LEU A 194 -25.69 -15.47 -24.43
C LEU A 194 -26.79 -15.75 -23.39
N PRO A 195 -26.47 -15.75 -22.08
CA PRO A 195 -27.47 -15.99 -21.04
C PRO A 195 -28.51 -14.86 -21.02
N ALA A 196 -29.75 -15.17 -20.63
CA ALA A 196 -30.79 -14.15 -20.44
C ALA A 196 -30.64 -13.42 -19.10
N ASP A 197 -30.18 -14.12 -18.06
CA ASP A 197 -29.87 -13.59 -16.73
C ASP A 197 -28.45 -14.04 -16.34
N LEU A 198 -27.67 -13.17 -15.69
CA LEU A 198 -26.34 -13.52 -15.15
C LEU A 198 -26.37 -14.70 -14.17
N LYS A 199 -27.51 -15.00 -13.56
CA LYS A 199 -27.67 -16.20 -12.71
C LYS A 199 -27.45 -17.50 -13.47
N ASP A 200 -27.68 -17.53 -14.77
CA ASP A 200 -27.47 -18.72 -15.60
C ASP A 200 -25.99 -19.11 -15.72
N LEU A 201 -25.07 -18.16 -15.46
CA LEU A 201 -23.64 -18.44 -15.40
C LEU A 201 -23.27 -19.41 -14.26
N ARG A 202 -24.14 -19.60 -13.25
CA ARG A 202 -23.96 -20.63 -12.21
C ARG A 202 -24.05 -22.07 -12.72
N ARG A 203 -24.53 -22.27 -13.95
CA ARG A 203 -24.57 -23.59 -14.61
C ARG A 203 -23.19 -24.02 -15.10
N LEU A 204 -22.24 -23.09 -15.21
CA LEU A 204 -20.86 -23.40 -15.59
C LEU A 204 -20.11 -24.06 -14.41
N PRO A 205 -19.18 -24.98 -14.70
CA PRO A 205 -18.32 -25.57 -13.68
C PRO A 205 -17.34 -24.51 -13.15
N ASP A 206 -17.40 -24.21 -11.86
CA ASP A 206 -16.52 -23.22 -11.22
C ASP A 206 -15.71 -23.88 -10.09
N ALA A 207 -14.64 -24.59 -10.46
CA ALA A 207 -13.82 -25.34 -9.50
C ALA A 207 -13.20 -24.45 -8.41
N ASP A 208 -12.88 -23.20 -8.77
CA ASP A 208 -12.19 -22.24 -7.88
C ASP A 208 -13.17 -21.27 -7.17
N GLY A 209 -14.48 -21.33 -7.45
CA GLY A 209 -15.47 -20.40 -6.93
C GLY A 209 -15.33 -18.96 -7.44
N SER A 210 -14.56 -18.76 -8.51
CA SER A 210 -14.19 -17.46 -9.06
C SER A 210 -15.36 -16.75 -9.76
N ILE A 211 -16.23 -17.50 -10.43
CA ILE A 211 -17.43 -17.01 -11.11
C ILE A 211 -18.47 -16.66 -10.06
N ALA A 212 -18.68 -17.52 -9.06
CA ALA A 212 -19.61 -17.26 -7.96
C ALA A 212 -19.23 -15.99 -7.19
N ALA A 213 -17.93 -15.79 -6.90
CA ALA A 213 -17.42 -14.59 -6.24
C ALA A 213 -17.50 -13.32 -7.11
N ALA A 214 -17.36 -13.44 -8.44
CA ALA A 214 -17.57 -12.31 -9.33
C ALA A 214 -19.05 -11.91 -9.37
N LEU A 215 -19.95 -12.88 -9.50
CA LEU A 215 -21.40 -12.68 -9.56
C LEU A 215 -21.99 -12.12 -8.26
N SER A 216 -21.43 -12.43 -7.09
CA SER A 216 -21.94 -11.90 -5.81
C SER A 216 -21.79 -10.39 -5.67
N ASN A 217 -20.88 -9.78 -6.43
CA ASN A 217 -20.62 -8.34 -6.41
C ASN A 217 -21.36 -7.59 -7.54
N LEU A 218 -22.13 -8.31 -8.36
CA LEU A 218 -22.80 -7.75 -9.53
C LEU A 218 -24.31 -7.74 -9.33
N ASP A 219 -24.93 -6.66 -9.77
CA ASP A 219 -26.38 -6.59 -9.87
C ASP A 219 -26.83 -7.33 -11.14
N ALA A 220 -27.39 -8.53 -10.96
CA ALA A 220 -27.91 -9.35 -12.05
C ALA A 220 -28.99 -8.62 -12.87
N SER A 221 -29.73 -7.69 -12.26
CA SER A 221 -30.80 -6.94 -12.94
C SER A 221 -30.28 -5.88 -13.91
N ALA A 222 -29.01 -5.49 -13.77
CA ALA A 222 -28.41 -4.44 -14.59
C ALA A 222 -27.82 -4.96 -15.91
N TYR A 223 -27.70 -6.28 -16.07
CA TYR A 223 -27.27 -6.93 -17.30
C TYR A 223 -28.33 -6.81 -18.40
N LYS A 224 -27.91 -6.35 -19.58
CA LYS A 224 -28.80 -6.16 -20.73
C LYS A 224 -28.20 -6.83 -21.97
N PRO A 225 -28.65 -8.03 -22.35
CA PRO A 225 -28.31 -8.60 -23.65
C PRO A 225 -29.08 -7.83 -24.73
N SER A 226 -28.39 -7.45 -25.80
CA SER A 226 -28.97 -6.87 -27.01
C SER A 226 -28.59 -7.71 -28.22
N ALA A 227 -29.42 -7.72 -29.25
CA ALA A 227 -29.09 -8.34 -30.52
C ALA A 227 -29.22 -7.29 -31.59
N ASP A 228 -28.08 -6.84 -32.12
CA ASP A 228 -28.07 -5.96 -33.28
C ASP A 228 -28.08 -6.85 -34.51
N LEU A 229 -29.24 -6.91 -35.17
CA LEU A 229 -29.35 -7.51 -36.48
C LEU A 229 -28.55 -6.63 -37.46
N ALA A 230 -27.44 -7.15 -37.99
CA ALA A 230 -26.73 -6.48 -39.06
C ALA A 230 -27.76 -6.19 -40.16
N ALA A 231 -27.98 -4.90 -40.44
CA ALA A 231 -29.05 -4.48 -41.33
C ALA A 231 -28.88 -5.19 -42.68
N LEU A 232 -29.77 -6.14 -42.96
CA LEU A 232 -29.92 -6.71 -44.29
C LEU A 232 -30.16 -5.51 -45.23
N PRO A 233 -29.28 -5.27 -46.23
CA PRO A 233 -29.48 -4.15 -47.13
C PRO A 233 -30.86 -4.32 -47.78
N LYS A 234 -31.81 -3.45 -47.43
CA LYS A 234 -33.17 -3.45 -48.01
C LYS A 234 -33.17 -3.10 -49.50
N GLN A 235 -32.02 -2.72 -50.05
CA GLN A 235 -31.88 -2.46 -51.47
C GLN A 235 -31.73 -3.78 -52.22
N LYS A 236 -32.59 -4.00 -53.22
CA LYS A 236 -32.41 -5.04 -54.24
C LYS A 236 -30.95 -5.02 -54.68
N PRO A 237 -30.26 -6.17 -54.75
CA PRO A 237 -28.88 -6.22 -55.22
C PRO A 237 -28.82 -5.53 -56.58
N HIS A 238 -28.18 -4.36 -56.63
CA HIS A 238 -27.92 -3.71 -57.90
C HIS A 238 -27.00 -4.64 -58.67
N THR A 239 -27.44 -5.11 -59.84
CA THR A 239 -26.62 -5.99 -60.69
C THR A 239 -25.33 -5.25 -61.04
N LEU A 240 -24.23 -5.60 -60.37
CA LEU A 240 -22.91 -5.12 -60.72
C LEU A 240 -22.57 -5.72 -62.10
N ARG A 241 -22.76 -4.94 -63.16
CA ARG A 241 -22.24 -5.22 -64.50
C ARG A 241 -20.72 -5.00 -64.46
N GLY A 242 -19.97 -6.03 -64.10
CA GLY A 242 -18.52 -5.97 -64.10
C GLY A 242 -17.93 -7.10 -63.28
N ALA A 243 -17.13 -7.92 -63.93
CA ALA A 243 -16.61 -9.17 -63.42
C ALA A 243 -15.66 -9.02 -62.21
N VAL A 244 -15.55 -10.13 -61.48
CA VAL A 244 -14.44 -10.50 -60.58
C VAL A 244 -14.51 -9.99 -59.15
N ILE A 245 -15.56 -10.38 -58.42
CA ILE A 245 -15.39 -10.85 -57.03
C ILE A 245 -16.24 -12.12 -56.89
N ARG A 246 -15.64 -13.27 -57.16
CA ARG A 246 -16.25 -14.59 -56.92
C ARG A 246 -15.82 -15.09 -55.55
N ASN A 247 -16.84 -15.44 -54.76
CA ASN A 247 -16.87 -16.57 -53.82
C ASN A 247 -16.19 -16.38 -52.46
N ALA A 248 -16.92 -15.72 -51.56
CA ALA A 248 -17.09 -16.18 -50.18
C ALA A 248 -18.60 -16.21 -49.86
N SER A 249 -19.39 -16.86 -50.72
CA SER A 249 -20.77 -17.22 -50.41
C SER A 249 -20.75 -18.57 -49.72
N LEU A 250 -21.15 -18.60 -48.45
CA LEU A 250 -21.50 -19.82 -47.72
C LEU A 250 -22.61 -20.53 -48.51
N ASP A 251 -22.28 -21.65 -49.14
CA ASP A 251 -23.26 -22.60 -49.68
C ASP A 251 -23.84 -23.41 -48.51
N THR A 252 -24.91 -22.90 -47.90
CA THR A 252 -25.86 -23.72 -47.12
C THR A 252 -27.08 -23.97 -47.99
N ALA A 253 -26.93 -24.89 -48.94
CA ALA A 253 -28.02 -25.37 -49.79
C ALA A 253 -28.76 -26.53 -49.10
N THR A 254 -29.52 -26.24 -48.04
CA THR A 254 -30.72 -26.96 -47.58
C THR A 254 -31.25 -26.30 -46.30
N ASP A 255 -31.89 -25.13 -46.41
CA ASP A 255 -32.99 -24.74 -45.52
C ASP A 255 -33.68 -23.48 -46.08
N ASP A 256 -34.99 -23.54 -46.32
CA ASP A 256 -35.82 -22.45 -46.84
C ASP A 256 -36.14 -21.40 -45.76
N SER A 257 -35.11 -20.91 -45.05
CA SER A 257 -35.21 -19.77 -44.13
C SER A 257 -34.60 -18.53 -44.77
N PRO A 258 -35.31 -17.38 -44.84
CA PRO A 258 -34.82 -16.18 -45.49
C PRO A 258 -33.51 -15.74 -44.82
N GLY A 259 -32.46 -15.59 -45.65
CA GLY A 259 -31.06 -15.35 -45.29
C GLY A 259 -30.86 -14.78 -43.89
N GLU A 260 -30.48 -15.66 -42.97
CA GLU A 260 -30.20 -15.35 -41.58
C GLU A 260 -29.05 -14.33 -41.56
N GLY A 261 -29.41 -13.05 -41.47
CA GLY A 261 -28.43 -11.98 -41.35
C GLY A 261 -27.55 -12.27 -40.14
N LEU A 262 -26.23 -12.09 -40.28
CA LEU A 262 -25.29 -12.22 -39.17
C LEU A 262 -25.80 -11.38 -38.00
N SER A 263 -26.30 -12.05 -36.97
CA SER A 263 -26.77 -11.40 -35.75
C SER A 263 -25.58 -11.29 -34.80
N PHE A 264 -25.22 -10.06 -34.44
CA PHE A 264 -24.23 -9.82 -33.41
C PHE A 264 -24.99 -9.67 -32.11
N THR A 265 -24.87 -10.67 -31.24
CA THR A 265 -25.39 -10.58 -29.87
C THR A 265 -24.40 -9.74 -29.07
N ASN A 266 -24.83 -8.54 -28.70
CA ASN A 266 -24.07 -7.64 -27.88
C ASN A 266 -24.59 -7.71 -26.43
N TYR A 267 -23.83 -7.23 -25.47
CA TYR A 267 -24.34 -7.08 -24.10
C TYR A 267 -23.72 -5.88 -23.42
N ASP A 268 -24.53 -5.24 -22.58
CA ASP A 268 -24.08 -4.21 -21.66
C ASP A 268 -24.14 -4.74 -20.24
N LEU A 269 -22.99 -4.76 -19.57
CA LEU A 269 -22.87 -5.10 -18.16
C LEU A 269 -22.21 -3.95 -17.39
N PRO A 270 -22.98 -3.18 -16.59
CA PRO A 270 -22.38 -2.23 -15.68
C PRO A 270 -21.67 -2.98 -14.54
N LEU A 271 -20.41 -2.61 -14.30
CA LEU A 271 -19.59 -3.03 -13.19
C LEU A 271 -19.49 -1.87 -12.19
N PRO A 272 -19.52 -2.16 -10.89
CA PRO A 272 -19.31 -1.15 -9.89
C PRO A 272 -17.91 -0.54 -10.00
N GLY A 273 -17.84 0.78 -9.88
CA GLY A 273 -16.59 1.53 -9.82
C GLY A 273 -15.74 1.27 -8.58
N ALA A 274 -14.76 2.14 -8.32
CA ALA A 274 -13.86 2.01 -7.17
C ALA A 274 -14.58 2.19 -5.81
N ASP A 275 -15.70 2.90 -5.80
CA ASP A 275 -16.56 3.15 -4.64
C ASP A 275 -17.50 1.99 -4.30
N LYS A 276 -17.63 1.01 -5.20
CA LYS A 276 -18.54 -0.14 -5.10
C LYS A 276 -20.03 0.24 -5.09
N LEU A 277 -20.38 1.42 -5.58
CA LEU A 277 -21.77 1.88 -5.67
C LEU A 277 -22.19 1.96 -7.13
N MET A 278 -23.30 1.32 -7.47
CA MET A 278 -23.86 1.36 -8.83
C MET A 278 -24.56 2.71 -9.10
N GLY A 279 -24.56 3.14 -10.35
CA GLY A 279 -25.17 4.38 -10.82
C GLY A 279 -24.27 5.61 -10.71
N THR A 280 -22.98 5.44 -10.40
CA THR A 280 -22.04 6.55 -10.21
C THR A 280 -21.25 6.82 -11.50
N GLU A 281 -20.53 7.95 -11.53
CA GLU A 281 -19.70 8.32 -12.70
C GLU A 281 -18.47 7.41 -12.85
N ASP A 282 -18.07 6.73 -11.77
CA ASP A 282 -16.92 5.83 -11.73
C ASP A 282 -17.25 4.41 -12.22
N ASP A 283 -18.51 4.15 -12.55
CA ASP A 283 -18.93 2.85 -13.07
C ASP A 283 -18.27 2.54 -14.41
N LEU A 284 -17.92 1.26 -14.57
CA LEU A 284 -17.40 0.73 -15.82
C LEU A 284 -18.51 -0.03 -16.52
N ILE A 285 -18.59 0.05 -17.84
CA ILE A 285 -19.53 -0.71 -18.65
C ILE A 285 -18.71 -1.67 -19.49
N VAL A 286 -18.94 -2.97 -19.29
CA VAL A 286 -18.43 -4.01 -20.18
C VAL A 286 -19.41 -4.10 -21.34
N ARG A 287 -18.93 -3.77 -22.54
CA ARG A 287 -19.65 -3.96 -23.80
C ARG A 287 -18.83 -4.88 -24.69
N ASP A 288 -19.33 -6.09 -24.92
CA ASP A 288 -18.72 -7.07 -25.82
C ASP A 288 -17.22 -7.34 -25.50
N GLY A 289 -16.93 -7.58 -24.22
CA GLY A 289 -15.57 -7.78 -23.71
C GLY A 289 -14.70 -6.51 -23.61
N VAL A 290 -15.18 -5.37 -24.11
CA VAL A 290 -14.49 -4.08 -24.00
C VAL A 290 -14.99 -3.33 -22.76
N ILE A 291 -14.06 -2.92 -21.90
CA ILE A 291 -14.37 -2.21 -20.66
C ILE A 291 -14.26 -0.70 -20.91
N ILE A 292 -15.38 0.00 -20.79
CA ILE A 292 -15.53 1.43 -21.11
C ILE A 292 -15.92 2.19 -19.83
N ALA A 293 -15.36 3.36 -19.59
CA ALA A 293 -15.80 4.21 -18.48
C ALA A 293 -17.18 4.83 -18.78
N SER A 294 -18.11 4.80 -17.83
CA SER A 294 -19.48 5.31 -18.04
C SER A 294 -19.52 6.78 -18.49
N GLU A 295 -18.59 7.62 -18.01
CA GLU A 295 -18.45 9.02 -18.42
C GLU A 295 -18.28 9.17 -19.94
N SER A 296 -17.54 8.26 -20.59
CA SER A 296 -17.29 8.32 -22.03
C SER A 296 -18.53 8.00 -22.88
N VAL A 297 -19.50 7.27 -22.32
CA VAL A 297 -20.76 6.94 -23.00
C VAL A 297 -21.72 8.13 -22.98
N ARG A 298 -21.69 8.96 -21.93
CA ARG A 298 -22.55 10.16 -21.83
C ARG A 298 -22.15 11.29 -22.78
N ARG A 299 -20.93 11.28 -23.34
CA ARG A 299 -20.46 12.27 -24.31
C ARG A 299 -20.31 11.65 -25.71
N PRO A 300 -21.35 11.65 -26.55
CA PRO A 300 -21.24 11.16 -27.92
C PRO A 300 -20.21 11.98 -28.69
N GLY A 301 -19.04 11.41 -28.97
CA GLY A 301 -17.96 12.04 -29.75
C GLY A 301 -16.54 11.91 -29.19
N THR A 302 -16.34 11.34 -27.99
CA THR A 302 -15.00 11.20 -27.38
C THR A 302 -14.71 9.80 -26.82
N THR A 303 -15.03 8.74 -27.57
CA THR A 303 -14.59 7.38 -27.24
C THR A 303 -13.10 7.22 -27.56
N LYS A 304 -12.23 7.60 -26.62
CA LYS A 304 -10.89 7.02 -26.57
C LYS A 304 -11.02 5.69 -25.82
N PRO A 305 -10.82 4.53 -26.47
CA PRO A 305 -10.71 3.28 -25.73
C PRO A 305 -9.58 3.46 -24.71
N TYR A 306 -9.86 3.16 -23.44
CA TYR A 306 -8.83 3.12 -22.40
C TYR A 306 -7.95 1.90 -22.68
N LEU A 307 -7.02 2.04 -23.62
CA LEU A 307 -5.82 1.22 -23.62
C LEU A 307 -5.15 1.48 -22.27
N LEU A 308 -5.00 0.43 -21.48
CA LEU A 308 -4.19 0.47 -20.25
C LEU A 308 -2.93 1.26 -20.58
N PRO A 309 -2.60 2.33 -19.82
CA PRO A 309 -1.39 3.08 -20.09
C PRO A 309 -0.24 2.09 -20.13
N PRO A 310 0.66 2.16 -21.14
CA PRO A 310 1.78 1.23 -21.22
C PRO A 310 2.49 1.23 -19.87
N PRO A 311 2.91 0.05 -19.37
CA PRO A 311 3.55 -0.06 -18.06
C PRO A 311 4.63 1.00 -17.98
N SER A 312 4.55 1.88 -16.96
CA SER A 312 5.46 3.01 -16.88
C SER A 312 6.89 2.49 -16.97
N PRO A 313 7.79 3.10 -17.77
CA PRO A 313 9.14 2.60 -17.96
C PRO A 313 9.95 2.50 -16.65
N LYS A 314 9.45 3.10 -15.56
CA LYS A 314 10.02 3.00 -14.21
C LYS A 314 9.68 1.71 -13.45
N ALA A 315 8.87 0.81 -14.01
CA ALA A 315 8.60 -0.51 -13.42
C ALA A 315 9.68 -1.57 -13.76
N ARG A 316 10.74 -1.19 -14.49
CA ARG A 316 11.95 -2.00 -14.69
C ARG A 316 13.08 -1.52 -13.77
N LEU A 317 12.89 -1.55 -12.45
CA LEU A 317 13.99 -1.41 -11.48
C LEU A 317 13.66 -2.23 -10.23
#